data_AF-A0A2Z6UAM6-F1
#
_entry.id   AF-A0A2Z6UAM6-F1
#
_cell.length_a   1.000
_cell.length_b   1.000
_cell.length_c   1.000
_cell.angle_alpha   90.00
_cell.angle_beta   90.00
_cell.angle_gamma   90.00
#
_symmetry.space_group_name_H-M   'P 1'
#
loop_
_entity.id
_entity.type
_entity.pdbx_description
1 polymer ?
#
loop_
_entity_poly.entity_id
_entity_poly.type
_entity_poly.pdbx_seq_one_letter_code
_entity_poly.pdbx_strand_id
1 'polypeptide(L)'
;MKNEITIENEIIKGAPAVPLWKTWGLRLFFAGLVFVIGRWQLIYILEGPSDWTPWRGVGHSFLFALAILSIGGMFRPLALLPIMIFEIVWKVVWLLAVALPLWMAGEQIPGVVSIQGSIIGSCLIATVIPWKYVWWRYFKQPLEPWRRKKQKAAE
;
A
#
# COMPACT_ATOMS: atom_id res chain seq x y z
N MET A 1 31.80 14.74 7.97
CA MET A 1 30.92 15.76 7.34
C MET A 1 31.03 15.82 5.82
N LYS A 2 32.16 16.19 5.19
CA LYS A 2 32.22 16.36 3.73
C LYS A 2 31.94 15.05 2.93
N ASN A 3 32.41 13.90 3.43
CA ASN A 3 32.15 12.60 2.79
C ASN A 3 30.71 12.10 2.95
N GLU A 4 30.04 12.35 4.08
CA GLU A 4 28.61 11.98 4.25
C GLU A 4 27.71 12.79 3.32
N ILE A 5 27.94 14.10 3.21
CA ILE A 5 27.19 14.98 2.30
C ILE A 5 27.41 14.59 0.83
N THR A 6 28.61 14.09 0.49
CA THR A 6 28.91 13.66 -0.89
C THR A 6 28.20 12.33 -1.22
N ILE A 7 28.18 11.38 -0.28
CA ILE A 7 27.46 10.11 -0.44
C ILE A 7 25.95 10.32 -0.47
N GLU A 8 25.40 11.19 0.38
CA GLU A 8 23.97 11.51 0.38
C GLU A 8 23.55 12.19 -0.95
N ASN A 9 24.38 13.09 -1.47
CA ASN A 9 24.15 13.73 -2.77
C ASN A 9 24.25 12.75 -3.96
N GLU A 10 25.15 11.77 -3.91
CA GLU A 10 25.25 10.70 -4.92
C GLU A 10 24.02 9.77 -4.88
N ILE A 11 23.53 9.42 -3.69
CA ILE A 11 22.31 8.63 -3.51
C ILE A 11 21.08 9.38 -4.07
N ILE A 12 21.00 10.69 -3.84
CA ILE A 12 19.91 11.54 -4.37
C ILE A 12 20.03 11.68 -5.90
N LYS A 13 21.24 11.80 -6.46
CA LYS A 13 21.48 11.87 -7.91
C LYS A 13 21.23 10.54 -8.64
N GLY A 14 21.36 9.41 -7.95
CA GLY A 14 21.08 8.07 -8.50
C GLY A 14 19.61 7.66 -8.46
N ALA A 15 18.71 8.49 -7.93
CA ALA A 15 17.29 8.19 -7.89
C ALA A 15 16.73 8.12 -9.32
N PRO A 16 16.17 6.98 -9.76
CA PRO A 16 15.60 6.88 -11.09
C PRO A 16 14.49 7.92 -11.21
N ALA A 17 14.62 8.83 -12.19
CA ALA A 17 13.64 9.87 -12.45
C ALA A 17 12.27 9.22 -12.64
N VAL A 18 11.35 9.49 -11.72
CA VAL A 18 9.98 8.99 -11.82
C VAL A 18 9.23 9.92 -12.78
N PRO A 19 8.70 9.42 -13.91
CA PRO A 19 8.00 10.27 -14.85
C PRO A 19 6.78 10.92 -14.19
N LEU A 20 6.54 12.19 -14.49
CA LEU A 20 5.42 12.96 -13.92
C LEU A 20 4.07 12.24 -14.07
N TRP A 21 3.84 11.57 -15.20
CA TRP A 21 2.62 10.79 -15.46
C TRP A 21 2.43 9.65 -14.44
N LYS A 22 3.51 8.99 -13.99
CA LYS A 22 3.43 7.95 -12.96
C LYS A 22 3.09 8.53 -11.60
N THR A 23 3.60 9.72 -11.27
CA THR A 23 3.26 10.41 -10.02
C THR A 23 1.79 10.83 -10.00
N TRP A 24 1.29 11.38 -11.11
CA TRP A 24 -0.13 11.72 -11.26
C TRP A 24 -1.04 10.49 -11.23
N GLY A 25 -0.66 9.41 -11.92
CA GLY A 25 -1.34 8.12 -11.83
C GLY A 25 -1.41 7.63 -10.39
N LEU A 26 -0.29 7.61 -9.67
CA LEU A 26 -0.24 7.13 -8.30
C LEU A 26 -1.14 7.96 -7.36
N ARG A 27 -1.18 9.28 -7.52
CA ARG A 27 -2.13 10.15 -6.79
C ARG A 27 -3.58 9.84 -7.10
N LEU A 28 -3.91 9.60 -8.37
CA LEU A 28 -5.26 9.25 -8.79
C LEU A 28 -5.69 7.89 -8.21
N PHE A 29 -4.76 6.95 -8.06
CA PHE A 29 -5.01 5.69 -7.35
C PHE A 29 -5.22 5.87 -5.86
N PHE A 30 -4.40 6.67 -5.19
CA PHE A 30 -4.63 7.00 -3.77
C PHE A 30 -6.00 7.67 -3.58
N ALA A 31 -6.35 8.61 -4.45
CA ALA A 31 -7.67 9.24 -4.45
C ALA A 31 -8.79 8.20 -4.69
N GLY A 32 -8.61 7.31 -5.67
CA GLY A 32 -9.54 6.21 -5.95
C GLY A 32 -9.74 5.27 -4.76
N LEU A 33 -8.68 4.90 -4.04
CA LEU A 33 -8.77 4.08 -2.82
C LEU A 33 -9.58 4.81 -1.74
N VAL A 34 -9.30 6.09 -1.50
CA VAL A 34 -10.05 6.90 -0.53
C VAL A 34 -11.53 6.99 -0.92
N PHE A 35 -11.81 7.23 -2.20
CA PHE A 35 -13.17 7.46 -2.67
C PHE A 35 -13.99 6.18 -2.80
N VAL A 36 -13.38 5.09 -3.23
CA VAL A 36 -14.05 3.79 -3.35
C VAL A 36 -14.06 3.15 -1.97
N ILE A 37 -12.91 2.71 -1.46
CA ILE A 37 -12.84 1.96 -0.19
C ILE A 37 -13.34 2.85 0.95
N GLY A 38 -12.82 4.06 1.10
CA GLY A 38 -13.20 4.93 2.22
C GLY A 38 -14.70 5.23 2.26
N ARG A 39 -15.34 5.53 1.12
CA ARG A 39 -16.79 5.76 1.05
C ARG A 39 -17.59 4.51 1.40
N TRP A 40 -17.27 3.36 0.79
CA TRP A 40 -17.98 2.11 1.04
C TRP A 40 -17.84 1.67 2.50
N GLN A 41 -16.63 1.75 3.06
CA GLN A 41 -16.39 1.39 4.46
C GLN A 41 -17.05 2.35 5.44
N LEU A 42 -17.08 3.66 5.13
CA LEU A 42 -17.75 4.65 5.96
C LEU A 42 -19.26 4.40 6.03
N ILE A 43 -19.90 4.15 4.89
CA ILE A 43 -21.33 3.80 4.82
C ILE A 43 -21.58 2.53 5.63
N TYR A 44 -20.74 1.51 5.47
CA TYR A 44 -20.88 0.25 6.18
C TYR A 44 -20.77 0.43 7.70
N ILE A 45 -19.80 1.22 8.18
CA ILE A 45 -19.64 1.54 9.62
C ILE A 45 -20.84 2.34 10.15
N LEU A 46 -21.43 3.23 9.34
CA LEU A 46 -22.58 4.05 9.71
C LEU A 46 -23.91 3.27 9.72
N GLU A 47 -24.05 2.24 8.87
CA GLU A 47 -25.22 1.35 8.84
C GLU A 47 -25.37 0.51 10.13
N GLY A 48 -24.31 0.45 10.93
CA GLY A 48 -24.35 -0.08 12.29
C GLY A 48 -24.14 -1.60 12.37
N PRO A 49 -23.87 -2.13 13.58
CA PRO A 49 -23.34 -3.48 13.76
C PRO A 49 -24.40 -4.60 13.68
N SER A 50 -25.63 -4.33 13.21
CA SER A 50 -26.79 -5.20 13.48
C SER A 50 -26.66 -6.62 12.93
N ASP A 51 -25.82 -6.84 11.91
CA ASP A 51 -25.56 -8.15 11.29
C ASP A 51 -24.07 -8.56 11.30
N TRP A 52 -23.25 -7.95 12.16
CA TRP A 52 -21.80 -8.15 12.13
C TRP A 52 -21.37 -9.34 12.98
N THR A 53 -20.81 -10.38 12.36
CA THR A 53 -19.86 -11.24 13.08
C THR A 53 -18.68 -10.36 13.54
N PRO A 54 -18.20 -10.41 14.80
CA PRO A 54 -17.20 -9.49 15.34
C PRO A 54 -15.94 -9.32 14.46
N TRP A 55 -15.51 -10.40 13.81
CA TRP A 55 -14.36 -10.42 12.90
C TRP A 55 -14.53 -9.61 11.62
N ARG A 56 -15.76 -9.44 11.13
CA ARG A 56 -16.04 -8.61 9.94
C ARG A 56 -15.81 -7.14 10.25
N GLY A 57 -16.26 -6.66 11.41
CA GLY A 57 -16.06 -5.27 11.83
C GLY A 57 -14.58 -4.89 11.95
N VAL A 58 -13.73 -5.83 12.40
CA VAL A 58 -12.27 -5.64 12.44
C VAL A 58 -11.69 -5.43 11.04
N GLY A 59 -12.10 -6.24 10.06
CA GLY A 59 -11.66 -6.08 8.67
C GLY A 59 -12.08 -4.73 8.06
N HIS A 60 -13.35 -4.35 8.25
CA HIS A 60 -13.90 -3.09 7.72
C HIS A 60 -13.24 -1.85 8.34
N SER A 61 -13.06 -1.84 9.67
CA SER A 61 -12.36 -0.76 10.38
C SER A 61 -10.89 -0.65 10.00
N PHE A 62 -10.21 -1.77 9.78
CA PHE A 62 -8.82 -1.79 9.31
C PHE A 62 -8.69 -1.22 7.90
N LEU A 63 -9.57 -1.61 6.97
CA LEU A 63 -9.62 -1.05 5.61
C LEU A 63 -9.99 0.44 5.61
N PHE A 64 -10.89 0.86 6.50
CA PHE A 64 -11.22 2.27 6.67
C PHE A 64 -10.03 3.10 7.18
N ALA A 65 -9.28 2.59 8.16
CA ALA A 65 -8.06 3.23 8.64
C ALA A 65 -7.00 3.36 7.52
N LEU A 66 -6.86 2.33 6.68
CA LEU A 66 -6.00 2.39 5.50
C LEU A 66 -6.46 3.42 4.47
N ALA A 67 -7.78 3.60 4.29
CA ALA A 67 -8.33 4.65 3.45
C ALA A 67 -7.97 6.04 4.01
N ILE A 68 -8.05 6.26 5.32
CA ILE A 68 -7.61 7.51 5.94
C ILE A 68 -6.10 7.73 5.72
N LEU A 69 -5.28 6.70 5.92
CA LEU A 69 -3.83 6.79 5.69
C LEU A 69 -3.49 7.08 4.22
N SER A 70 -4.32 6.59 3.29
CA SER A 70 -4.22 6.85 1.85
C SER A 70 -4.44 8.32 1.49
N ILE A 71 -5.12 9.11 2.32
CA ILE A 71 -5.21 10.57 2.16
C ILE A 71 -3.81 11.19 2.28
N GLY A 72 -2.99 10.71 3.22
CA GLY A 72 -1.57 11.08 3.30
C GLY A 72 -0.80 10.71 2.02
N GLY A 73 -1.17 9.58 1.42
CA GLY A 73 -0.61 9.08 0.15
C GLY A 73 -0.88 10.00 -1.03
N MET A 74 -2.02 10.70 -1.04
CA MET A 74 -2.32 11.71 -2.05
C MET A 74 -1.29 12.85 -2.06
N PHE A 75 -0.86 13.32 -0.88
CA PHE A 75 0.13 14.38 -0.75
C PHE A 75 1.56 13.90 -1.03
N ARG A 76 1.91 12.72 -0.53
CA ARG A 76 3.25 12.12 -0.67
C ARG A 76 3.21 10.71 -1.25
N PRO A 77 2.85 10.55 -2.53
CA PRO A 77 2.59 9.24 -3.14
C PRO A 77 3.82 8.33 -3.17
N LEU A 78 5.01 8.91 -3.32
CA LEU A 78 6.28 8.17 -3.33
C LEU A 78 6.73 7.70 -1.95
N ALA A 79 6.32 8.40 -0.88
CA ALA A 79 6.66 8.02 0.49
C ALA A 79 5.76 6.89 1.00
N LEU A 80 4.49 6.88 0.55
CA LEU A 80 3.47 5.94 1.00
C LEU A 80 3.19 4.80 0.01
N LEU A 81 4.15 4.51 -0.88
CA LEU A 81 4.18 3.29 -1.69
C LEU A 81 3.94 1.98 -0.89
N PRO A 82 4.32 1.83 0.40
CA PRO A 82 4.02 0.60 1.14
C PRO A 82 2.53 0.30 1.21
N ILE A 83 1.66 1.33 1.23
CA ILE A 83 0.20 1.14 1.23
C ILE A 83 -0.27 0.45 -0.06
N MET A 84 0.30 0.83 -1.20
CA MET A 84 -0.04 0.22 -2.48
C MET A 84 0.47 -1.22 -2.60
N ILE A 85 1.65 -1.50 -2.04
CA ILE A 85 2.17 -2.87 -1.96
C ILE A 85 1.28 -3.71 -1.03
N PHE A 86 0.89 -3.15 0.12
CA PHE A 86 -0.05 -3.77 1.03
C PHE A 86 -1.35 -4.13 0.32
N GLU A 87 -1.93 -3.20 -0.47
CA GLU A 87 -3.15 -3.41 -1.26
C GLU A 87 -3.10 -4.65 -2.16
N ILE A 88 -1.95 -4.89 -2.79
CA ILE A 88 -1.74 -6.08 -3.63
C ILE A 88 -1.58 -7.32 -2.75
N VAL A 89 -0.73 -7.25 -1.72
CA VAL A 89 -0.39 -8.39 -0.87
C VAL A 89 -1.62 -8.91 -0.15
N TRP A 90 -2.45 -8.06 0.46
CA TRP A 90 -3.63 -8.53 1.19
C TRP A 90 -4.65 -9.20 0.27
N LYS A 91 -4.82 -8.70 -0.96
CA LYS A 91 -5.70 -9.33 -1.97
C LYS A 91 -5.15 -10.66 -2.46
N VAL A 92 -3.85 -10.76 -2.69
CA VAL A 92 -3.21 -12.03 -3.06
C VAL A 92 -3.34 -13.05 -1.93
N VAL A 93 -3.09 -12.65 -0.68
CA VAL A 93 -3.28 -13.52 0.49
C VAL A 93 -4.74 -13.96 0.61
N TRP A 94 -5.70 -13.05 0.44
CA TRP A 94 -7.13 -13.41 0.49
C TRP A 94 -7.53 -14.36 -0.65
N LEU A 95 -7.04 -14.11 -1.87
CA LEU A 95 -7.31 -15.00 -3.01
C LEU A 95 -6.73 -16.41 -2.79
N LEU A 96 -5.51 -16.51 -2.26
CA LEU A 96 -4.86 -17.80 -2.01
C LEU A 96 -5.40 -18.53 -0.79
N ALA A 97 -5.71 -17.81 0.29
CA ALA A 97 -6.12 -18.41 1.56
C ALA A 97 -7.63 -18.60 1.69
N VAL A 98 -8.45 -17.80 1.00
CA VAL A 98 -9.92 -17.84 1.10
C VAL A 98 -10.53 -18.29 -0.23
N ALA A 99 -10.26 -17.57 -1.33
CA ALA A 99 -10.93 -17.85 -2.60
C ALA A 99 -10.50 -19.20 -3.21
N LEU A 100 -9.21 -19.55 -3.14
CA LEU A 100 -8.66 -20.79 -3.70
C LEU A 100 -9.22 -22.06 -3.02
N PRO A 101 -9.19 -22.21 -1.68
CA PRO A 101 -9.75 -23.41 -1.05
C PRO A 101 -11.27 -23.51 -1.24
N LEU A 102 -12.00 -22.38 -1.24
CA LEU A 102 -13.45 -22.38 -1.52
C LEU A 102 -13.76 -22.78 -2.97
N TRP A 103 -12.93 -22.34 -3.92
CA TRP A 103 -13.05 -22.75 -5.32
C TRP A 103 -12.77 -24.26 -5.49
N MET A 104 -11.77 -24.79 -4.79
CA MET A 104 -11.50 -26.23 -4.77
C MET A 104 -12.63 -27.05 -4.11
N ALA A 105 -13.29 -26.49 -3.11
CA ALA A 105 -14.44 -27.11 -2.43
C ALA A 105 -15.75 -27.01 -3.22
N GLY A 106 -15.79 -26.23 -4.32
CA GLY A 106 -17.01 -25.97 -5.09
C GLY A 106 -18.06 -25.15 -4.32
N GLU A 107 -17.69 -24.52 -3.21
CA GLU A 107 -18.57 -23.71 -2.39
C GLU A 107 -18.71 -22.28 -2.92
N GLN A 108 -19.84 -21.65 -2.60
CA GLN A 108 -20.08 -20.25 -2.94
C GLN A 108 -19.10 -19.37 -2.17
N ILE A 109 -18.24 -18.68 -2.91
CA ILE A 109 -17.26 -17.75 -2.34
C ILE A 109 -18.05 -16.62 -1.67
N PRO A 110 -17.73 -16.27 -0.42
CA PRO A 110 -18.50 -15.29 0.33
C PRO A 110 -18.58 -13.98 -0.45
N GLY A 111 -19.81 -13.52 -0.73
CA GLY A 111 -20.10 -12.30 -1.50
C GLY A 111 -19.62 -11.00 -0.84
N VAL A 112 -18.93 -11.09 0.30
CA VAL A 112 -18.34 -9.97 1.03
C VAL A 112 -17.27 -9.27 0.18
N VAL A 113 -16.58 -10.00 -0.71
CA VAL A 113 -15.57 -9.44 -1.61
C VAL A 113 -15.72 -10.04 -3.00
N SER A 114 -16.07 -9.20 -3.98
CA SER A 114 -16.13 -9.63 -5.39
C SER A 114 -14.72 -9.99 -5.88
N ILE A 115 -14.53 -11.26 -6.23
CA ILE A 115 -13.27 -11.78 -6.81
C ILE A 115 -12.88 -10.98 -8.04
N GLN A 116 -13.84 -10.68 -8.91
CA GLN A 116 -13.61 -9.89 -10.12
C GLN A 116 -13.13 -8.48 -9.78
N GLY A 117 -13.80 -7.81 -8.85
CA GLY A 117 -13.41 -6.46 -8.39
C GLY A 117 -12.02 -6.44 -7.74
N SER A 118 -11.69 -7.45 -6.94
CA SER A 118 -10.37 -7.59 -6.32
C SER A 118 -9.26 -7.83 -7.32
N ILE A 119 -9.45 -8.70 -8.31
CA ILE A 119 -8.46 -8.98 -9.35
C ILE A 119 -8.23 -7.73 -10.21
N ILE A 120 -9.31 -7.09 -10.67
CA ILE A 120 -9.22 -5.88 -11.48
C ILE A 120 -8.51 -4.77 -10.69
N GLY A 121 -8.93 -4.53 -9.44
CA GLY A 121 -8.30 -3.53 -8.57
C GLY A 121 -6.81 -3.80 -8.34
N SER A 122 -6.42 -5.04 -8.06
CA SER A 122 -5.01 -5.44 -7.87
C SER A 122 -4.18 -5.24 -9.13
N CYS A 123 -4.64 -5.72 -10.28
CA CYS A 123 -3.94 -5.58 -11.55
C CYS A 123 -3.76 -4.12 -11.95
N LEU A 124 -4.78 -3.31 -11.69
CA LEU A 124 -4.79 -1.89 -11.99
C LEU A 124 -3.77 -1.14 -11.11
N ILE A 125 -3.74 -1.42 -9.80
CA ILE A 125 -2.74 -0.86 -8.87
C ILE A 125 -1.33 -1.31 -9.27
N ALA A 126 -1.14 -2.60 -9.55
CA ALA A 126 0.13 -3.18 -9.98
C ALA A 126 0.67 -2.50 -11.25
N THR A 127 -0.18 -2.15 -12.20
CA THR A 127 0.24 -1.48 -13.44
C THR A 127 0.74 -0.06 -13.20
N VAL A 128 0.12 0.67 -12.27
CA VAL A 128 0.47 2.07 -12.00
C VAL A 128 1.70 2.21 -11.11
N ILE A 129 1.98 1.23 -10.24
CA ILE A 129 3.17 1.25 -9.39
C ILE A 129 4.44 1.31 -10.25
N PRO A 130 5.35 2.29 -10.00
CA PRO A 130 6.64 2.32 -10.64
C PRO A 130 7.54 1.22 -10.05
N TRP A 131 7.43 -0.03 -10.54
CA TRP A 131 8.21 -1.17 -10.07
C TRP A 131 9.72 -0.89 -10.04
N LYS A 132 10.27 -0.21 -11.05
CA LYS A 132 11.69 0.19 -11.07
C LYS A 132 12.08 1.05 -9.85
N TYR A 133 11.21 1.96 -9.43
CA TYR A 133 11.42 2.80 -8.26
C TYR A 133 11.25 2.01 -6.96
N VAL A 134 10.28 1.10 -6.89
CA VAL A 134 10.09 0.20 -5.74
C VAL A 134 11.32 -0.66 -5.53
N TRP A 135 11.82 -1.32 -6.57
CA TRP A 135 13.05 -2.13 -6.49
C TRP A 135 14.26 -1.30 -6.07
N TRP A 136 14.42 -0.10 -6.62
CA TRP A 136 15.52 0.78 -6.22
C TRP A 136 15.41 1.27 -4.77
N ARG A 137 14.21 1.63 -4.31
CA ARG A 137 14.01 2.21 -2.98
C ARG A 137 13.99 1.17 -1.86
N TYR A 138 13.40 -0.01 -2.09
CA TYR A 138 13.20 -1.01 -1.04
C TYR A 138 14.25 -2.13 -1.03
N PHE A 139 14.79 -2.51 -2.20
CA PHE A 139 15.77 -3.59 -2.28
C PHE A 139 17.22 -3.12 -2.44
N LYS A 140 17.45 -1.94 -3.04
CA LYS A 140 18.81 -1.40 -3.23
C LYS A 140 19.28 -0.44 -2.15
N GLN A 141 18.38 0.21 -1.42
CA GLN A 141 18.83 1.11 -0.35
C GLN A 141 19.26 0.31 0.88
N PRO A 142 20.41 0.64 1.49
CA PRO A 142 20.83 -0.01 2.72
C PRO A 142 19.77 0.22 3.79
N LEU A 143 19.36 -0.86 4.46
CA LEU A 143 18.46 -0.80 5.62
C LEU A 143 19.00 0.21 6.63
N GLU A 144 18.11 1.00 7.23
CA GLU A 144 18.50 1.97 8.26
C GLU A 144 19.37 1.28 9.32
N PRO A 145 20.56 1.82 9.64
CA PRO A 145 21.45 1.17 10.58
C PRO A 145 20.78 1.09 11.96
N TRP A 146 20.59 -0.13 12.46
CA TRP A 146 20.00 -0.41 13.78
C TRP A 146 20.73 0.27 14.95
N ARG A 147 21.97 0.72 14.72
CA ARG A 147 22.80 1.40 15.71
C ARG A 147 23.38 2.67 15.10
N ARG A 148 22.95 3.83 15.59
CA ARG A 148 23.67 5.10 15.36
C ARG A 148 25.08 4.92 15.91
N LYS A 149 26.11 4.89 15.06
CA LYS A 149 27.48 5.04 15.54
C LYS A 149 27.54 6.40 16.22
N LYS A 150 27.77 6.42 17.54
CA LYS A 150 28.10 7.66 18.27
C LYS A 150 29.25 8.32 17.51
N GLN A 151 29.02 9.49 16.94
CA GLN A 151 30.10 10.37 16.51
C GLN A 151 30.98 10.54 17.75
N LYS A 152 32.21 10.01 17.70
CA LYS A 152 33.21 10.38 18.70
C LYS A 152 33.43 11.87 18.50
N ALA A 153 32.91 12.67 19.43
CA ALA A 153 33.34 14.05 19.59
C ALA A 153 34.87 14.00 19.69
N ALA A 154 35.52 14.70 18.77
CA ALA A 154 36.96 14.92 18.86
C ALA A 154 37.17 15.90 20.02
N GLU A 155 37.79 15.41 21.09
CA GLU A 155 38.62 16.20 22.01
C GLU A 155 40.05 15.65 21.90
#